data_AF-A0A182IRI7-F1
#
_entry.id   AF-A0A182IRI7-F1
#
_cell.length_a   1.000
_cell.length_b   1.000
_cell.length_c   1.000
_cell.angle_alpha   90.00
_cell.angle_beta   90.00
_cell.angle_gamma   90.00
#
_symmetry.space_group_name_H-M   'P 1'
#
loop_
_entity.id
_entity.type
_entity.pdbx_description
1 polymer ?
#
loop_
_entity_poly.entity_id
_entity_poly.type
_entity_poly.pdbx_seq_one_letter_code
_entity_poly.pdbx_strand_id
1 'polypeptide(L)'
;MALERQVRMKIAGKRDLEKDKEAQYWVEEVLGEKFPAGVLYEDALRDGLILCKLINKLEPGAVAKINTSGGQFKMMENINLFQQAIKRYGVPDLDVFQTVDLYEKKDIAQVTSTIFALGRACYKHPEFKGPFLGPKPADECKRNFTEEQLNAGQAIIGLQAGTNKGASQAGQNIGAGRKIILGK
;
A
#
# COMPACT_ATOMS: atom_id res chain seq x y z
N MET A 1 23.81 18.92 4.38
CA MET A 1 23.73 18.54 5.81
C MET A 1 22.41 18.92 6.49
N ALA A 2 21.91 20.17 6.41
CA ALA A 2 20.64 20.55 7.07
C ALA A 2 19.39 19.85 6.49
N LEU A 3 19.28 19.78 5.15
CA LEU A 3 18.14 19.13 4.48
C LEU A 3 18.06 17.63 4.79
N GLU A 4 19.18 16.91 4.74
CA GLU A 4 19.21 15.47 5.07
C GLU A 4 18.78 15.20 6.52
N ARG A 5 19.16 16.08 7.46
CA ARG A 5 18.73 15.96 8.86
C ARG A 5 17.22 16.15 8.97
N GLN A 6 16.65 17.13 8.28
CA GLN A 6 15.19 17.36 8.26
C GLN A 6 14.44 16.17 7.66
N VAL A 7 14.95 15.61 6.55
CA VAL A 7 14.37 14.42 5.93
C VAL A 7 14.41 13.22 6.89
N ARG A 8 15.57 12.96 7.53
CA ARG A 8 15.71 11.89 8.52
C ARG A 8 14.77 12.07 9.71
N MET A 9 14.64 13.28 10.24
CA MET A 9 13.71 13.56 11.35
C MET A 9 12.25 13.32 10.94
N LYS A 10 11.88 13.71 9.71
CA LYS A 10 10.52 13.47 9.19
C LYS A 10 10.23 11.99 8.98
N ILE A 11 11.21 11.22 8.50
CA ILE A 11 11.08 9.75 8.33
C ILE A 11 10.98 9.07 9.70
N ALA A 12 11.87 9.40 10.64
CA ALA A 12 11.84 8.86 11.99
C ALA A 12 10.51 9.15 12.70
N GLY A 13 9.91 10.32 12.46
CA GLY A 13 8.59 10.68 12.98
C GLY A 13 7.42 9.87 12.42
N LYS A 14 7.60 9.13 11.31
CA LYS A 14 6.58 8.19 10.79
C LYS A 14 6.61 6.83 11.50
N ARG A 15 7.71 6.51 12.19
CA ARG A 15 7.89 5.21 12.82
C ARG A 15 6.94 5.08 14.00
N ASP A 16 6.20 3.99 14.01
CA ASP A 16 5.25 3.64 15.06
C ASP A 16 5.72 2.35 15.73
N LEU A 17 6.09 2.44 17.01
CA LEU A 17 6.64 1.33 17.77
C LEU A 17 5.59 0.25 18.08
N GLU A 18 4.30 0.58 18.08
CA GLU A 18 3.24 -0.42 18.26
C GLU A 18 3.12 -1.28 17.01
N LYS A 19 3.22 -0.67 15.82
CA LYS A 19 3.25 -1.40 14.54
C LYS A 19 4.48 -2.28 14.40
N ASP A 20 5.65 -1.83 14.87
CA ASP A 20 6.85 -2.65 14.88
C ASP A 20 6.64 -3.92 15.72
N LYS A 21 6.01 -3.80 16.90
CA LYS A 21 5.68 -4.94 17.76
C LYS A 21 4.62 -5.86 17.16
N GLU A 22 3.59 -5.29 16.53
CA GLU A 22 2.55 -6.07 15.85
C GLU A 22 3.14 -6.86 14.67
N ALA A 23 3.97 -6.22 13.85
CA ALA A 23 4.69 -6.88 12.77
C ALA A 23 5.62 -7.97 13.31
N GLN A 24 6.37 -7.70 14.37
CA GLN A 24 7.22 -8.71 15.02
C GLN A 24 6.39 -9.91 15.49
N TYR A 25 5.32 -9.68 16.24
CA TYR A 25 4.45 -10.75 16.74
C TYR A 25 3.89 -11.60 15.60
N TRP A 26 3.45 -10.98 14.51
CA TRP A 26 2.97 -11.70 13.34
C TRP A 26 4.04 -12.57 12.70
N VAL A 27 5.26 -12.05 12.53
CA VAL A 27 6.38 -12.83 11.99
C VAL A 27 6.71 -14.02 12.90
N GLU A 28 6.71 -13.82 14.22
CA GLU A 28 6.93 -14.88 15.20
C GLU A 28 5.87 -15.98 15.12
N GLU A 29 4.59 -15.61 14.99
CA GLU A 29 3.49 -16.57 14.88
C GLU A 29 3.54 -17.36 13.55
N VAL A 30 3.90 -16.72 12.44
CA VAL A 30 4.02 -17.40 11.14
C VAL A 30 5.20 -18.38 11.14
N LEU A 31 6.33 -18.00 11.73
CA LEU A 31 7.52 -18.84 11.79
C LEU A 31 7.43 -19.92 12.89
N GLY A 32 6.70 -19.65 13.97
CA GLY A 32 6.74 -20.45 15.20
C GLY A 32 8.06 -20.28 15.98
N GLU A 33 8.88 -19.27 15.65
CA GLU A 33 10.16 -18.96 16.27
C GLU A 33 10.11 -17.52 16.81
N LYS A 34 10.62 -17.28 18.02
CA LYS A 34 10.72 -15.92 18.59
C LYS A 34 11.95 -15.19 18.08
N PHE A 35 11.85 -13.86 18.00
CA PHE A 35 13.02 -13.03 17.75
C PHE A 35 14.03 -13.18 18.90
N PRO A 36 15.34 -12.98 18.64
CA PRO A 36 16.36 -13.08 19.66
C PRO A 36 16.09 -12.14 20.85
N ALA A 37 16.07 -12.69 22.06
CA ALA A 37 15.80 -11.91 23.27
C ALA A 37 16.87 -10.83 23.47
N GLY A 38 16.43 -9.58 23.73
CA GLY A 38 17.31 -8.44 23.97
C GLY A 38 17.85 -7.76 22.71
N VAL A 39 17.48 -8.22 21.51
CA VAL A 39 17.84 -7.58 20.24
C VAL A 39 16.70 -6.67 19.79
N LEU A 40 17.04 -5.48 19.28
CA LEU A 40 16.06 -4.55 18.71
C LEU A 40 15.47 -5.12 17.42
N TYR A 41 14.22 -4.81 17.14
CA TYR A 41 13.49 -5.25 15.95
C TYR A 41 14.27 -5.02 14.65
N GLU A 42 14.83 -3.82 14.45
CA GLU A 42 15.63 -3.50 13.26
C GLU A 42 16.94 -4.27 13.17
N ASP A 43 17.55 -4.64 14.31
CA ASP A 43 18.81 -5.37 14.33
C ASP A 43 18.60 -6.86 14.08
N ALA A 44 17.50 -7.42 14.56
CA ALA A 44 17.12 -8.81 14.30
C ALA A 44 16.78 -9.06 12.82
N LEU A 45 16.20 -8.08 12.12
CA LEU A 45 15.89 -8.19 10.70
C LEU A 45 17.07 -7.89 9.77
N ARG A 46 18.13 -7.25 10.29
CA ARG A 46 19.22 -6.66 9.50
C ARG A 46 20.00 -7.64 8.64
N ASP A 47 20.08 -8.91 9.07
CA ASP A 47 20.78 -9.97 8.35
C ASP A 47 19.98 -10.58 7.18
N GLY A 48 18.69 -10.25 7.10
CA GLY A 48 17.74 -10.78 6.13
C GLY A 48 17.36 -12.25 6.34
N LEU A 49 17.86 -12.93 7.38
CA LEU A 49 17.60 -14.35 7.62
C LEU A 49 16.15 -14.61 8.01
N ILE A 50 15.64 -13.84 8.97
CA ILE A 50 14.26 -13.94 9.43
C ILE A 50 13.29 -13.65 8.27
N LEU A 51 13.60 -12.64 7.45
CA LEU A 51 12.79 -12.27 6.28
C LEU A 51 12.76 -13.38 5.22
N CYS A 52 13.91 -13.96 4.89
CA CYS A 52 13.99 -15.08 3.95
C CYS A 52 13.27 -16.33 4.48
N LYS A 53 13.39 -16.62 5.77
CA LYS A 53 12.63 -17.71 6.41
C LYS A 53 11.13 -17.48 6.32
N LEU A 54 10.69 -16.24 6.58
CA LEU A 54 9.28 -15.85 6.57
C LEU A 54 8.66 -16.12 5.19
N ILE A 55 9.27 -15.60 4.11
CA ILE A 55 8.70 -15.80 2.77
C ILE A 55 8.75 -17.28 2.34
N ASN A 56 9.78 -18.04 2.74
CA ASN A 56 9.83 -19.49 2.50
C ASN A 56 8.76 -20.27 3.25
N LYS A 57 8.26 -19.75 4.38
CA LYS A 57 7.15 -20.35 5.12
C LYS A 57 5.81 -20.08 4.44
N LEU A 58 5.65 -18.90 3.84
CA LEU A 58 4.46 -18.50 3.09
C LEU A 58 4.40 -19.18 1.71
N GLU A 59 5.52 -19.21 1.01
CA GLU A 59 5.69 -19.82 -0.31
C GLU A 59 6.95 -20.72 -0.28
N PRO A 60 6.77 -22.03 -0.11
CA PRO A 60 7.88 -22.97 -0.07
C PRO A 60 8.75 -22.89 -1.33
N GLY A 61 10.04 -22.61 -1.15
CA GLY A 61 11.00 -22.51 -2.26
C GLY A 61 11.13 -21.11 -2.88
N ALA A 62 10.48 -20.08 -2.31
CA ALA A 62 10.61 -18.70 -2.78
C ALA A 62 12.07 -18.19 -2.77
N VAL A 63 12.85 -18.57 -1.76
CA VAL A 63 14.28 -18.29 -1.62
C VAL A 63 15.05 -19.61 -1.48
N ALA A 64 15.73 -20.03 -2.54
CA ALA A 64 16.41 -21.32 -2.60
C ALA A 64 17.63 -21.44 -1.68
N LYS A 65 18.41 -20.37 -1.52
CA LYS A 65 19.65 -20.37 -0.72
C LYS A 65 19.71 -19.13 0.15
N ILE A 66 19.67 -19.35 1.46
CA ILE A 66 19.84 -18.30 2.46
C ILE A 66 21.30 -18.28 2.90
N ASN A 67 21.95 -17.12 2.86
CA ASN A 67 23.33 -16.99 3.32
C ASN A 67 23.36 -16.76 4.83
N THR A 68 23.63 -17.79 5.62
CA THR A 68 23.67 -17.72 7.10
C THR A 68 24.96 -17.13 7.66
N SER A 69 26.04 -17.17 6.88
CA SER A 69 27.39 -16.82 7.33
C SER A 69 28.08 -16.02 6.23
N GLY A 70 28.68 -14.89 6.58
CA GLY A 70 29.41 -14.05 5.64
C GLY A 70 29.46 -12.59 6.05
N GLY A 71 30.19 -11.78 5.26
CA GLY A 71 30.26 -10.34 5.46
C GLY A 71 29.00 -9.59 5.03
N GLN A 72 29.06 -8.26 5.13
CA GLN A 72 27.98 -7.32 4.78
C GLN A 72 27.27 -7.59 3.45
N PHE A 73 28.01 -7.97 2.40
CA PHE A 73 27.44 -8.27 1.09
C PHE A 73 26.44 -9.42 1.11
N LYS A 74 26.65 -10.43 1.96
CA LYS A 74 25.75 -11.58 2.08
C LYS A 74 24.43 -11.24 2.79
N MET A 75 24.49 -10.34 3.77
CA MET A 75 23.28 -9.79 4.41
C MET A 75 22.45 -8.99 3.41
N MET A 76 23.09 -8.13 2.62
CA MET A 76 22.42 -7.38 1.55
C MET A 76 21.83 -8.28 0.46
N GLU A 77 22.53 -9.37 0.11
CA GLU A 77 22.04 -10.38 -0.82
C GLU A 77 20.77 -11.07 -0.31
N ASN A 78 20.72 -11.46 0.97
CA ASN A 78 19.52 -12.04 1.58
C ASN A 78 18.33 -11.07 1.51
N ILE A 79 18.55 -9.79 1.85
CA ILE A 79 17.51 -8.77 1.77
C ILE A 79 16.98 -8.60 0.34
N ASN A 80 17.86 -8.60 -0.66
CA ASN A 80 17.46 -8.53 -2.08
C ASN A 80 16.67 -9.76 -2.52
N LEU A 81 17.06 -10.96 -2.08
CA LEU A 81 16.33 -12.20 -2.37
C LEU A 81 14.92 -12.17 -1.78
N PHE A 82 14.77 -11.67 -0.54
CA PHE A 82 13.47 -11.45 0.07
C PHE A 82 12.61 -10.46 -0.73
N GLN A 83 13.16 -9.31 -1.13
CA GLN A 83 12.43 -8.31 -1.94
C GLN A 83 11.93 -8.91 -3.26
N GLN A 84 12.74 -9.72 -3.94
CA GLN A 84 12.31 -10.39 -5.18
C GLN A 84 11.22 -11.44 -4.93
N ALA A 85 11.32 -12.16 -3.81
CA ALA A 85 10.34 -13.17 -3.43
C ALA A 85 8.97 -12.54 -3.11
N ILE A 86 8.92 -11.48 -2.28
CA ILE A 86 7.64 -10.85 -1.93
C ILE A 86 6.94 -10.16 -3.11
N LYS A 87 7.71 -9.64 -4.09
CA LYS A 87 7.14 -9.10 -5.32
C LYS A 87 6.42 -10.17 -6.13
N ARG A 88 7.05 -11.36 -6.27
CA ARG A 88 6.43 -12.52 -6.92
C ARG A 88 5.21 -13.02 -6.15
N TYR A 89 5.28 -12.98 -4.81
CA TYR A 89 4.16 -13.31 -3.94
C TYR A 89 2.98 -12.33 -4.06
N GLY A 90 3.16 -11.15 -4.68
CA GLY A 90 2.09 -10.21 -4.97
C GLY A 90 2.05 -8.95 -4.09
N VAL A 91 3.15 -8.65 -3.38
CA VAL A 91 3.35 -7.33 -2.76
C VAL A 91 3.64 -6.31 -3.86
N PRO A 92 2.94 -5.16 -3.93
CA PRO A 92 3.22 -4.12 -4.91
C PRO A 92 4.62 -3.55 -4.77
N ASP A 93 5.29 -3.27 -5.89
CA ASP A 93 6.66 -2.70 -5.91
C ASP A 93 6.80 -1.41 -5.10
N LEU A 94 5.76 -0.58 -5.04
CA LEU A 94 5.74 0.68 -4.27
C LEU A 94 5.77 0.46 -2.76
N ASP A 95 5.28 -0.70 -2.30
CA ASP A 95 5.26 -1.06 -0.89
C ASP A 95 6.56 -1.75 -0.45
N VAL A 96 7.47 -2.08 -1.38
CA VAL A 96 8.72 -2.80 -1.09
C VAL A 96 9.81 -1.83 -0.66
N PHE A 97 10.35 -2.03 0.55
CA PHE A 97 11.49 -1.28 1.06
C PHE A 97 12.79 -1.54 0.27
N GLN A 98 13.73 -0.59 0.33
CA GLN A 98 15.06 -0.72 -0.27
C GLN A 98 16.08 -1.27 0.72
N THR A 99 17.12 -1.95 0.24
CA THR A 99 18.13 -2.58 1.12
C THR A 99 18.80 -1.61 2.10
N VAL A 100 18.96 -0.35 1.71
CA VAL A 100 19.51 0.71 2.59
C VAL A 100 18.57 1.08 3.75
N ASP A 101 17.25 0.91 3.58
CA ASP A 101 16.26 1.26 4.58
C ASP A 101 16.41 0.39 5.83
N LEU A 102 16.69 -0.90 5.62
CA LEU A 102 16.93 -1.88 6.68
C LEU A 102 18.41 -1.93 7.09
N TYR A 103 19.33 -2.08 6.14
CA TYR A 103 20.74 -2.34 6.47
C TYR A 103 21.43 -1.15 7.16
N GLU A 104 21.14 0.06 6.71
CA GLU A 104 21.65 1.32 7.29
C GLU A 104 20.63 1.98 8.24
N LYS A 105 19.48 1.34 8.46
CA LYS A 105 18.37 1.86 9.29
C LYS A 105 17.87 3.23 8.84
N LYS A 106 17.85 3.49 7.52
CA LYS A 106 17.38 4.78 6.99
C LYS A 106 15.87 4.98 7.13
N ASP A 107 15.10 3.91 6.94
CA ASP A 107 13.63 3.98 6.99
C ASP A 107 13.04 2.64 7.48
N ILE A 108 13.12 2.39 8.79
CA ILE A 108 12.53 1.20 9.41
C ILE A 108 11.00 1.19 9.29
N ALA A 109 10.37 2.37 9.20
CA ALA A 109 8.92 2.45 9.04
C ALA A 109 8.47 1.86 7.69
N GLN A 110 9.26 2.06 6.63
CA GLN A 110 9.01 1.41 5.33
C GLN A 110 9.18 -0.11 5.40
N VAL A 111 10.16 -0.61 6.15
CA VAL A 111 10.35 -2.06 6.37
C VAL A 111 9.12 -2.66 7.04
N THR A 112 8.65 -2.05 8.13
CA THR A 112 7.43 -2.47 8.83
C THR A 112 6.23 -2.39 7.89
N SER A 113 6.07 -1.31 7.14
CA SER A 113 4.98 -1.16 6.15
C SER A 113 4.99 -2.26 5.08
N THR A 114 6.18 -2.69 4.65
CA THR A 114 6.34 -3.80 3.70
C THR A 114 5.87 -5.12 4.30
N ILE A 115 6.17 -5.38 5.58
CA ILE A 115 5.70 -6.58 6.29
C ILE A 115 4.18 -6.58 6.39
N PHE A 116 3.55 -5.44 6.69
CA PHE A 116 2.09 -5.30 6.63
C PHE A 116 1.54 -5.52 5.21
N ALA A 117 2.24 -5.07 4.17
CA ALA A 117 1.84 -5.31 2.78
C ALA A 117 1.92 -6.80 2.42
N LEU A 118 2.94 -7.51 2.91
CA LEU A 118 3.04 -8.96 2.78
C LEU A 118 1.92 -9.68 3.54
N GLY A 119 1.61 -9.25 4.76
CA GLY A 119 0.46 -9.73 5.52
C GLY A 119 -0.86 -9.57 4.80
N ARG A 120 -1.05 -8.42 4.12
CA ARG A 120 -2.22 -8.19 3.25
C ARG A 120 -2.20 -9.07 2.00
N ALA A 121 -1.03 -9.32 1.41
CA ALA A 121 -0.90 -10.20 0.25
C ALA A 121 -1.34 -11.63 0.58
N CYS A 122 -1.13 -12.09 1.82
CA CYS A 122 -1.55 -13.42 2.28
C CYS A 122 -3.06 -13.66 2.12
N TYR A 123 -3.92 -12.63 2.19
CA TYR A 123 -5.37 -12.79 1.95
C TYR A 123 -5.72 -13.24 0.53
N LYS A 124 -4.81 -13.03 -0.44
CA LYS A 124 -5.00 -13.45 -1.83
C LYS A 124 -4.61 -14.91 -2.08
N HIS A 125 -3.99 -15.57 -1.09
CA HIS A 125 -3.41 -16.91 -1.17
C HIS A 125 -4.24 -17.89 -0.31
N PRO A 126 -5.16 -18.68 -0.91
CA PRO A 126 -6.04 -19.58 -0.18
C PRO A 126 -5.31 -20.69 0.60
N GLU A 127 -4.09 -21.01 0.19
CA GLU A 127 -3.20 -21.98 0.86
C GLU A 127 -2.74 -21.49 2.24
N PHE A 128 -2.68 -20.18 2.46
CA PHE A 128 -2.27 -19.61 3.73
C PHE A 128 -3.47 -19.50 4.68
N LYS A 129 -3.46 -20.32 5.73
CA LYS A 129 -4.47 -20.31 6.82
C LYS A 129 -3.93 -19.75 8.14
N GLY A 130 -2.75 -19.12 8.09
CA GLY A 130 -2.09 -18.57 9.27
C GLY A 130 -2.72 -17.28 9.76
N PRO A 131 -2.15 -16.65 10.79
CA PRO A 131 -2.59 -15.34 11.23
C PRO A 131 -2.42 -14.32 10.10
N PHE A 132 -3.40 -13.46 9.90
CA PHE A 132 -3.30 -12.37 8.94
C PHE A 132 -2.83 -11.10 9.65
N LEU A 133 -2.08 -10.26 8.93
CA LEU A 133 -1.62 -8.96 9.42
C LEU A 133 -2.26 -7.84 8.62
N GLY A 134 -2.90 -6.92 9.32
CA GLY A 134 -3.63 -5.81 8.75
C GLY A 134 -5.04 -6.15 8.24
N PRO A 135 -5.79 -5.13 7.79
CA PRO A 135 -7.18 -5.27 7.39
C PRO A 135 -7.31 -6.12 6.12
N LYS A 136 -8.36 -6.94 6.08
CA LYS A 136 -8.71 -7.73 4.89
C LYS A 136 -8.96 -6.79 3.70
N PRO A 137 -8.29 -7.00 2.55
CA PRO A 137 -8.59 -6.28 1.32
C PRO A 137 -10.07 -6.43 0.95
N ALA A 138 -10.71 -5.35 0.54
CA ALA A 138 -12.11 -5.40 0.12
C ALA A 138 -12.24 -6.17 -1.21
N ASP A 139 -13.24 -7.04 -1.28
CA ASP A 139 -13.60 -7.72 -2.52
C ASP A 139 -14.31 -6.74 -3.46
N GLU A 140 -13.98 -6.77 -4.75
CA GLU A 140 -14.64 -5.92 -5.75
C GLU A 140 -16.10 -6.34 -5.91
N CYS A 141 -17.03 -5.47 -5.53
CA CYS A 141 -18.46 -5.68 -5.75
C CYS A 141 -18.81 -5.34 -7.21
N LYS A 142 -18.42 -6.20 -8.15
CA LYS A 142 -18.82 -6.07 -9.57
C LYS A 142 -20.33 -6.23 -9.69
N ARG A 143 -21.03 -5.12 -9.93
CA ARG A 143 -22.47 -5.11 -10.21
C ARG A 143 -22.69 -5.47 -11.67
N ASN A 144 -23.21 -6.65 -11.91
CA ASN A 144 -23.67 -7.03 -13.25
C ASN A 144 -25.08 -6.48 -13.44
N PHE A 145 -25.27 -5.66 -14.46
CA PHE A 145 -26.58 -5.20 -14.89
C PHE A 145 -27.04 -6.07 -16.07
N THR A 146 -28.34 -6.36 -16.14
CA THR A 146 -28.89 -7.05 -17.32
C THR A 146 -28.82 -6.14 -18.54
N GLU A 147 -28.77 -6.73 -19.74
CA GLU A 147 -28.77 -5.97 -21.00
C GLU A 147 -30.02 -5.08 -21.11
N GLU A 148 -31.17 -5.60 -20.65
CA GLU A 148 -32.42 -4.82 -20.56
C GLU A 148 -32.31 -3.63 -19.60
N GLN A 149 -31.64 -3.79 -18.46
CA GLN A 149 -31.42 -2.69 -17.51
C GLN A 149 -30.46 -1.63 -18.07
N LEU A 150 -29.42 -2.05 -18.80
CA LEU A 150 -28.51 -1.14 -19.50
C LEU A 150 -29.23 -0.37 -20.62
N ASN A 151 -30.05 -1.06 -21.41
CA ASN A 151 -30.86 -0.46 -22.48
C ASN A 151 -31.93 0.49 -21.93
N ALA A 152 -32.60 0.13 -20.83
CA ALA A 152 -33.54 0.99 -20.14
C ALA A 152 -32.87 2.27 -19.62
N GLY A 153 -31.61 2.19 -19.18
CA GLY A 153 -30.81 3.34 -18.78
C GLY A 153 -30.51 4.31 -19.93
N GLN A 154 -30.34 3.82 -21.17
CA GLN A 154 -30.12 4.66 -22.35
C GLN A 154 -31.36 5.44 -22.78
N ALA A 155 -32.57 4.93 -22.47
CA ALA A 155 -33.83 5.61 -22.75
C ALA A 155 -34.14 6.76 -21.77
N ILE A 156 -33.41 6.86 -20.66
CA ILE A 156 -33.56 7.94 -19.68
C ILE A 156 -32.81 9.18 -20.19
N ILE A 157 -33.55 10.10 -20.80
CA ILE A 157 -33.04 11.40 -21.21
C ILE A 157 -32.71 12.21 -19.94
N GLY A 158 -31.41 12.38 -19.66
CA GLY A 158 -30.96 13.18 -18.51
C GLY A 158 -31.47 14.63 -18.60
N LEU A 159 -31.67 15.29 -17.46
CA LEU A 159 -32.20 16.67 -17.37
C LEU A 159 -31.40 17.71 -18.19
N GLN A 160 -30.17 17.37 -18.59
CA GLN A 160 -29.26 18.18 -19.40
C GLN A 160 -29.19 17.76 -20.87
N ALA A 161 -29.91 16.72 -21.28
CA ALA A 161 -29.97 16.25 -22.67
C ALA A 161 -30.93 17.14 -23.48
N GLY A 162 -30.49 18.37 -23.71
CA GLY A 162 -31.07 19.33 -24.62
C GLY A 162 -29.96 20.15 -25.26
N THR A 163 -30.07 20.44 -26.56
CA THR A 163 -29.12 21.32 -27.23
C THR A 163 -29.48 22.78 -26.94
N ASN A 164 -28.54 23.56 -26.40
CA ASN A 164 -28.72 25.01 -26.24
C ASN A 164 -28.66 25.76 -27.60
N LYS A 165 -28.33 25.08 -28.71
CA LYS A 165 -28.17 25.69 -30.04
C LYS A 165 -29.46 26.29 -30.61
N GLY A 166 -30.63 26.02 -30.02
CA GLY A 166 -31.91 26.65 -30.38
C GLY A 166 -32.49 27.57 -29.29
N ALA A 167 -31.90 27.60 -28.10
CA ALA A 167 -32.32 28.47 -27.01
C ALA A 167 -31.66 29.85 -27.18
N SER A 168 -32.15 30.66 -28.12
CA SER A 168 -31.74 32.06 -28.17
C SER A 168 -32.38 32.79 -26.98
N GLN A 169 -31.57 33.55 -26.24
CA GLN A 169 -32.06 34.50 -25.22
C GLN A 169 -32.76 35.71 -25.87
N ALA A 170 -33.19 35.60 -27.14
CA ALA A 170 -33.93 36.65 -27.81
C ALA A 170 -35.37 36.65 -27.30
N GLY A 171 -35.68 37.58 -26.39
CA GLY A 171 -37.02 37.75 -25.83
C GLY A 171 -37.15 37.43 -24.33
N GLN A 172 -36.12 36.89 -23.68
CA GLN A 172 -36.10 36.78 -22.22
C GLN A 172 -35.74 38.14 -21.60
N ASN A 173 -36.76 38.91 -21.23
CA ASN A 173 -36.60 40.10 -20.40
C ASN A 173 -36.85 39.73 -18.92
N ILE A 174 -35.77 39.38 -18.21
CA ILE A 174 -35.85 39.13 -16.76
C ILE A 174 -35.62 40.44 -16.04
N GLY A 175 -36.72 41.09 -15.66
CA GLY A 175 -36.74 42.28 -14.81
C GLY A 175 -37.27 43.53 -15.52
N ALA A 176 -37.87 44.46 -14.77
CA ALA A 176 -38.25 45.75 -15.31
C ALA A 176 -36.99 46.58 -15.61
N GLY A 177 -36.77 46.93 -16.88
CA GLY A 177 -35.68 47.83 -17.28
C GLY A 177 -35.77 49.16 -16.52
N ARG A 178 -34.67 49.57 -15.87
CA ARG A 178 -34.60 50.85 -15.14
C ARG A 178 -34.94 51.99 -16.09
N LYS A 179 -36.09 52.64 -15.89
CA LYS A 179 -36.38 53.94 -16.50
C LYS A 179 -35.50 54.98 -15.80
N ILE A 180 -34.46 55.45 -16.50
CA ILE A 180 -33.72 56.63 -16.08
C ILE A 180 -34.60 57.83 -16.43
N ILE A 181 -35.13 58.50 -15.41
CA ILE A 181 -35.83 59.78 -15.58
C ILE A 181 -34.75 60.84 -15.68
N LEU A 182 -34.61 61.45 -16.86
CA LEU A 182 -33.71 62.59 -17.08
C LEU A 182 -34.48 63.89 -16.83
N GLY A 183 -34.06 64.64 -15.81
CA GLY A 183 -34.49 66.03 -15.58
C GLY A 183 -35.34 66.23 -14.33
N LYS A 184 -35.03 67.32 -13.61
CA LYS A 184 -35.72 67.83 -12.42
C LYS A 184 -37.22 68.05 -12.62
#